data_AF-A0A813HW78-F1
#
_entry.id   AF-A0A813HW78-F1
#
_cell.length_a   1.000
_cell.length_b   1.000
_cell.length_c   1.000
_cell.angle_alpha   90.00
_cell.angle_beta   90.00
_cell.angle_gamma   90.00
#
_symmetry.space_group_name_H-M   'P 1'
#
loop_
_entity.id
_entity.type
_entity.pdbx_description
1 polymer ?
#
loop_
_entity_poly.entity_id
_entity_poly.type
_entity_poly.pdbx_seq_one_letter_code
_entity_poly.pdbx_strand_id
1 'polypeptide(L)'
;MPLEKRWRPVVAPPSCGEATVDDWKTHPRLQKHLQRFLDNPDPSRVLSRYSAQAQNLDRAKLLRIAVHVGAWVALLPLKQAATSPGGEEENVSQPSPVQLLAGILRLRGRAKISDWLRGVLHLVALRLQDVRRDVQSHAARRWMELRRSMPKAIWRELRTQRPAISVCGQLKEQQEPAGQVSTLKRKPPLEQIEPAGPIAAVDTESFMVQQFGSLASEVLLASDFHLEISKLGSAKAARRFHFDGTAFSNANLEERALHVDGLEERLVKAAASESWDQVCFLIREAAAALAAPRQKAALNEAAAPMPEDAQERLQANLQSQLRKLICKGLSYLDLSDAGTASQLEPALSVMKLLIERFKIRGQLEEAQAAKQWLRLQGIFTADATTQAEVDLESSPIEDSCRSDVALITKGKAKLMREEQGTSKGGVYVPNVTIQSNPLVRNTGQDVILTCNKCGLELRSSWVFECRGKVSTVVPCKGHPTCGGKYMHADAKIRVKLDISSNLNICPHGNLTNKCVKCGGSQICAHKRRRDRCPDCLADGYKKQKRKAQIST
;
A
#
# COMPACT_ATOMS: atom_id res chain seq x y z
N MET A 1 42.00 -15.24 1.03
CA MET A 1 41.85 -15.93 2.34
C MET A 1 40.45 -16.54 2.45
N PRO A 2 40.33 -17.85 2.68
CA PRO A 2 39.04 -18.52 2.82
C PRO A 2 38.38 -18.14 4.17
N LEU A 3 37.11 -17.73 4.11
CA LEU A 3 36.26 -17.28 5.23
C LEU A 3 35.81 -18.45 6.14
N GLU A 4 36.63 -19.47 6.34
CA GLU A 4 36.24 -20.70 7.05
C GLU A 4 36.87 -20.87 8.44
N LYS A 5 37.68 -19.93 8.93
CA LYS A 5 38.21 -20.05 10.30
C LYS A 5 37.21 -19.53 11.33
N ARG A 6 36.51 -20.49 11.94
CA ARG A 6 35.95 -20.52 13.32
C ARG A 6 35.31 -19.22 13.83
N TRP A 7 33.99 -19.16 13.72
CA TRP A 7 33.13 -18.24 14.47
C TRP A 7 33.17 -18.63 15.96
N ARG A 8 34.13 -18.08 16.73
CA ARG A 8 34.15 -18.13 18.21
C ARG A 8 33.17 -17.09 18.81
N PRO A 9 32.73 -17.19 20.09
CA PRO A 9 31.43 -16.71 20.53
C PRO A 9 31.38 -15.17 20.47
N VAL A 10 30.60 -14.63 19.54
CA VAL A 10 30.57 -13.18 19.27
C VAL A 10 29.30 -12.59 19.84
N VAL A 11 29.46 -11.72 20.84
CA VAL A 11 28.52 -10.75 21.44
C VAL A 11 27.16 -10.68 20.73
N ALA A 12 26.07 -10.93 21.46
CA ALA A 12 24.71 -10.86 20.94
C ALA A 12 24.39 -9.45 20.39
N PRO A 13 23.52 -9.32 19.37
CA PRO A 13 23.06 -8.00 18.96
C PRO A 13 22.35 -7.35 20.15
N PRO A 14 22.50 -6.02 20.35
CA PRO A 14 21.71 -5.29 21.34
C PRO A 14 20.22 -5.60 21.15
N SER A 15 19.47 -5.80 22.24
CA SER A 15 18.03 -6.10 22.17
C SER A 15 17.33 -4.96 21.43
N CYS A 16 16.65 -5.26 20.31
CA CYS A 16 16.05 -4.23 19.43
C CYS A 16 14.96 -3.36 20.09
N GLY A 17 14.61 -3.63 21.36
CA GLY A 17 13.64 -2.86 22.14
C GLY A 17 14.25 -1.92 23.18
N GLU A 18 15.49 -2.15 23.63
CA GLU A 18 16.12 -1.38 24.72
C GLU A 18 17.42 -0.68 24.29
N ALA A 19 18.03 -1.14 23.20
CA ALA A 19 19.29 -0.58 22.71
C ALA A 19 19.11 0.78 22.05
N THR A 20 19.89 1.75 22.49
CA THR A 20 19.98 3.09 21.91
C THR A 20 20.70 3.06 20.56
N VAL A 21 20.54 4.15 19.79
CA VAL A 21 21.28 4.36 18.54
C VAL A 21 22.80 4.32 18.77
N ASP A 22 23.24 4.83 19.92
CA ASP A 22 24.66 4.90 20.26
C ASP A 22 25.23 3.54 20.66
N ASP A 23 24.43 2.64 21.24
CA ASP A 23 24.83 1.24 21.49
C ASP A 23 25.17 0.52 20.19
N TRP A 24 24.40 0.76 19.12
CA TRP A 24 24.68 0.19 17.82
C TRP A 24 25.87 0.85 17.14
N LYS A 25 26.02 2.18 17.23
CA LYS A 25 27.17 2.89 16.65
C LYS A 25 28.48 2.45 17.30
N THR A 26 28.53 2.33 18.62
CA THR A 26 29.73 1.99 19.38
C THR A 26 29.99 0.49 19.47
N HIS A 27 29.06 -0.35 18.96
CA HIS A 27 29.15 -1.79 19.07
C HIS A 27 30.51 -2.34 18.54
N PRO A 28 31.32 -3.02 19.38
CA PRO A 28 32.69 -3.43 19.02
C PRO A 28 32.79 -4.24 17.72
N ARG A 29 31.77 -5.07 17.46
CA ARG A 29 31.67 -5.85 16.22
C ARG A 29 31.51 -4.98 14.97
N LEU A 30 30.64 -3.97 14.99
CA LEU A 30 30.42 -3.11 13.83
C LEU A 30 31.64 -2.22 13.59
N GLN A 31 32.21 -1.69 14.68
CA GLN A 31 33.47 -0.94 14.66
C GLN A 31 34.62 -1.77 14.07
N LYS A 32 34.75 -3.05 14.46
CA LYS A 32 35.76 -3.95 13.88
C LYS A 32 35.55 -4.20 12.37
N HIS A 33 34.30 -4.27 11.90
CA HIS A 33 34.01 -4.41 10.47
C HIS A 33 34.31 -3.14 9.68
N LEU A 34 34.06 -1.97 10.26
CA LEU A 34 34.43 -0.68 9.70
C LEU A 34 35.95 -0.53 9.64
N GLN A 35 36.64 -0.76 10.76
CA GLN A 35 38.08 -0.63 10.86
C GLN A 35 38.80 -1.52 9.85
N ARG A 36 38.39 -2.80 9.74
CA ARG A 36 38.95 -3.72 8.72
C ARG A 36 38.73 -3.27 7.27
N PHE A 37 37.69 -2.48 7.03
CA PHE A 37 37.43 -1.92 5.70
C PHE A 37 38.31 -0.70 5.45
N LEU A 38 38.48 0.17 6.46
CA LEU A 38 39.37 1.34 6.40
C LEU A 38 40.85 0.97 6.33
N ASP A 39 41.28 -0.05 7.07
CA ASP A 39 42.66 -0.56 7.07
C ASP A 39 43.01 -1.35 5.79
N ASN A 40 42.02 -1.60 4.91
CA ASN A 40 42.28 -2.33 3.68
C ASN A 40 43.01 -1.42 2.68
N PRO A 41 44.17 -1.84 2.13
CA PRO A 41 44.89 -1.02 1.15
C PRO A 41 44.11 -0.82 -0.16
N ASP A 42 43.11 -1.67 -0.45
CA ASP A 42 42.25 -1.57 -1.62
C ASP A 42 40.78 -1.85 -1.25
N PRO A 43 40.06 -0.85 -0.69
CA PRO A 43 38.64 -0.98 -0.33
C PRO A 43 37.76 -1.30 -1.53
N SER A 44 38.18 -0.85 -2.72
CA SER A 44 37.49 -1.06 -3.99
C SER A 44 37.43 -2.53 -4.39
N ARG A 45 38.53 -3.25 -4.24
CA ARG A 45 38.55 -4.71 -4.47
C ARG A 45 37.68 -5.46 -3.47
N VAL A 46 37.54 -4.96 -2.23
CA VAL A 46 36.61 -5.54 -1.26
C VAL A 46 35.15 -5.38 -1.72
N LEU A 47 34.79 -4.19 -2.19
CA LEU A 47 33.44 -3.88 -2.71
C LEU A 47 33.12 -4.70 -3.95
N SER A 48 34.04 -4.77 -4.91
CA SER A 48 33.91 -5.57 -6.13
C SER A 48 33.75 -7.07 -5.81
N ARG A 49 34.54 -7.59 -4.86
CA ARG A 49 34.41 -8.98 -4.41
C ARG A 49 33.03 -9.25 -3.80
N TYR A 50 32.52 -8.35 -2.96
CA TYR A 50 31.19 -8.52 -2.37
C TYR A 50 30.07 -8.36 -3.39
N SER A 51 30.21 -7.48 -4.37
CA SER A 51 29.29 -7.33 -5.49
C SER A 51 29.19 -8.61 -6.34
N ALA A 52 30.33 -9.16 -6.76
CA ALA A 52 30.39 -10.39 -7.54
C ALA A 52 29.84 -11.59 -6.77
N GLN A 53 30.14 -11.68 -5.47
CA GLN A 53 29.63 -12.75 -4.61
C GLN A 53 28.11 -12.64 -4.40
N ALA A 54 27.54 -11.43 -4.26
CA ALA A 54 26.13 -11.26 -3.95
C ALA A 54 25.16 -11.91 -4.98
N GLN A 55 25.59 -12.09 -6.23
CA GLN A 55 24.75 -12.65 -7.29
C GLN A 55 24.56 -14.18 -7.18
N ASN A 56 25.52 -14.91 -6.61
CA ASN A 56 25.56 -16.38 -6.62
C ASN A 56 25.62 -17.02 -5.22
N LEU A 57 25.39 -16.24 -4.17
CA LEU A 57 25.50 -16.72 -2.79
C LEU A 57 24.20 -17.30 -2.25
N ASP A 58 24.34 -18.29 -1.36
CA ASP A 58 23.24 -18.72 -0.51
C ASP A 58 22.70 -17.54 0.32
N ARG A 59 21.43 -17.65 0.67
CA ARG A 59 20.69 -16.56 1.31
C ARG A 59 21.28 -16.15 2.67
N ALA A 60 21.87 -17.10 3.41
CA ALA A 60 22.44 -16.83 4.72
C ALA A 60 23.75 -16.02 4.60
N LYS A 61 24.57 -16.31 3.59
CA LYS A 61 25.77 -15.54 3.27
C LYS A 61 25.42 -14.17 2.72
N LEU A 62 24.39 -14.04 1.88
CA LEU A 62 23.90 -12.75 1.38
C LEU A 62 23.49 -11.81 2.54
N LEU A 63 22.73 -12.33 3.51
CA LEU A 63 22.33 -11.55 4.70
C LEU A 63 23.52 -11.14 5.58
N ARG A 64 24.57 -11.98 5.67
CA ARG A 64 25.80 -11.62 6.39
C ARG A 64 26.55 -10.49 5.69
N ILE A 65 26.67 -10.55 4.36
CA ILE A 65 27.29 -9.46 3.59
C ILE A 65 26.48 -8.18 3.77
N ALA A 66 25.15 -8.26 3.76
CA ALA A 66 24.28 -7.10 4.02
C ALA A 66 24.57 -6.44 5.38
N VAL A 67 24.88 -7.21 6.44
CA VAL A 67 25.27 -6.67 7.75
C VAL A 67 26.61 -5.95 7.66
N HIS A 68 27.62 -6.52 6.97
CA HIS A 68 28.93 -5.89 6.82
C HIS A 68 28.83 -4.58 6.05
N VAL A 69 28.20 -4.62 4.87
CA VAL A 69 28.06 -3.43 4.01
C VAL A 69 27.15 -2.40 4.68
N GLY A 70 26.08 -2.85 5.35
CA GLY A 70 25.22 -1.99 6.15
C GLY A 70 25.96 -1.24 7.26
N ALA A 71 26.91 -1.90 7.93
CA ALA A 71 27.73 -1.27 8.97
C ALA A 71 28.60 -0.15 8.39
N TRP A 72 29.20 -0.36 7.22
CA TRP A 72 29.98 0.67 6.53
C TRP A 72 29.11 1.86 6.14
N VAL A 73 27.95 1.61 5.53
CA VAL A 73 27.00 2.65 5.15
C VAL A 73 26.48 3.41 6.37
N ALA A 74 26.29 2.75 7.50
CA ALA A 74 25.84 3.37 8.74
C ALA A 74 26.91 4.25 9.40
N LEU A 75 28.19 3.88 9.32
CA LEU A 75 29.25 4.46 10.15
C LEU A 75 30.30 5.32 9.41
N LEU A 76 30.50 5.15 8.10
CA LEU A 76 31.43 6.01 7.32
C LEU A 76 30.95 7.47 7.26
N PRO A 77 31.76 8.46 6.88
CA PRO A 77 31.25 9.79 6.50
C PRO A 77 30.25 9.74 5.31
N LEU A 78 29.28 10.69 5.24
CA LEU A 78 28.21 10.70 4.22
C LEU A 78 28.73 10.66 2.78
N LYS A 79 29.75 11.46 2.49
CA LYS A 79 30.39 11.49 1.17
C LYS A 79 31.08 10.15 0.88
N GLN A 80 31.92 9.69 1.79
CA GLN A 80 32.70 8.44 1.64
C GLN A 80 31.82 7.19 1.43
N ALA A 81 30.66 7.11 2.07
CA ALA A 81 29.75 5.98 1.89
C ALA A 81 29.10 5.96 0.48
N ALA A 82 28.94 7.13 -0.15
CA ALA A 82 28.30 7.28 -1.45
C ALA A 82 29.28 7.42 -2.61
N THR A 83 30.56 7.70 -2.38
CA THR A 83 31.61 7.74 -3.40
C THR A 83 32.24 6.37 -3.60
N SER A 84 32.69 6.08 -4.82
CA SER A 84 33.50 4.89 -5.08
C SER A 84 34.94 5.18 -4.60
N PRO A 85 35.66 4.20 -4.03
CA PRO A 85 37.06 4.41 -3.64
C PRO A 85 37.90 4.58 -4.92
N GLY A 86 38.26 5.82 -5.26
CA GLY A 86 38.93 6.15 -6.53
C GLY A 86 38.64 7.53 -7.09
N GLY A 87 37.65 8.26 -6.55
CA GLY A 87 37.33 9.64 -6.96
C GLY A 87 35.93 9.79 -7.57
N GLU A 88 35.57 11.04 -7.89
CA GLU A 88 34.28 11.40 -8.52
C GLU A 88 34.23 11.11 -10.02
N GLU A 89 35.38 10.78 -10.63
CA GLU A 89 35.45 10.45 -12.04
C GLU A 89 34.68 9.16 -12.36
N GLU A 90 33.99 9.23 -13.50
CA GLU A 90 32.94 8.34 -13.97
C GLU A 90 33.48 6.98 -14.45
N ASN A 91 34.38 6.37 -13.69
CA ASN A 91 34.88 5.03 -13.98
C ASN A 91 33.88 3.99 -13.47
N VAL A 92 33.03 3.53 -14.39
CA VAL A 92 31.80 2.74 -14.21
C VAL A 92 31.98 1.37 -13.52
N SER A 93 33.21 0.92 -13.27
CA SER A 93 33.43 -0.49 -12.91
C SER A 93 33.23 -0.85 -11.43
N GLN A 94 33.16 0.10 -10.49
CA GLN A 94 33.20 -0.23 -9.05
C GLN A 94 32.07 0.42 -8.22
N PRO A 95 31.29 -0.37 -7.45
CA PRO A 95 30.16 0.13 -6.67
C PRO A 95 30.62 0.78 -5.36
N SER A 96 30.02 1.92 -4.99
CA SER A 96 30.13 2.48 -3.64
C SER A 96 29.45 1.57 -2.58
N PRO A 97 29.78 1.70 -1.28
CA PRO A 97 29.10 0.98 -0.20
C PRO A 97 27.56 1.12 -0.24
N VAL A 98 27.05 2.33 -0.51
CA VAL A 98 25.62 2.61 -0.63
C VAL A 98 24.99 1.86 -1.81
N GLN A 99 25.62 1.86 -2.98
CA GLN A 99 25.13 1.14 -4.17
C GLN A 99 25.15 -0.38 -3.95
N LEU A 100 26.22 -0.89 -3.35
CA LEU A 100 26.34 -2.31 -3.03
C LEU A 100 25.25 -2.77 -2.06
N LEU A 101 24.98 -1.99 -1.00
CA LEU A 101 23.91 -2.30 -0.06
C LEU A 101 22.53 -2.30 -0.74
N ALA A 102 22.25 -1.29 -1.58
CA ALA A 102 21.00 -1.22 -2.34
C ALA A 102 20.81 -2.45 -3.23
N GLY A 103 21.85 -2.86 -3.96
CA GLY A 103 21.86 -4.09 -4.76
C GLY A 103 21.59 -5.36 -3.95
N ILE A 104 22.28 -5.53 -2.82
CA ILE A 104 22.09 -6.69 -1.93
C ILE A 104 20.66 -6.73 -1.37
N LEU A 105 20.09 -5.59 -0.98
CA LEU A 105 18.73 -5.52 -0.45
C LEU A 105 17.67 -5.87 -1.49
N ARG A 106 17.89 -5.55 -2.78
CA ARG A 106 17.02 -5.99 -3.89
C ARG A 106 17.07 -7.51 -4.09
N LEU A 107 18.25 -8.11 -4.00
CA LEU A 107 18.44 -9.57 -4.15
C LEU A 107 17.89 -10.39 -2.95
N ARG A 108 17.75 -9.78 -1.78
CA ARG A 108 17.31 -10.46 -0.54
C ARG A 108 15.95 -11.15 -0.63
N GLY A 109 15.00 -10.56 -1.37
CA GLY A 109 13.59 -10.99 -1.39
C GLY A 109 12.87 -10.86 -0.02
N ARG A 110 11.81 -11.65 0.20
CA ARG A 110 10.92 -11.55 1.38
C ARG A 110 11.38 -12.32 2.64
N ALA A 111 12.68 -12.54 2.84
CA ALA A 111 13.18 -13.28 3.99
C ALA A 111 12.98 -12.52 5.30
N LYS A 112 12.88 -13.28 6.41
CA LYS A 112 12.99 -12.72 7.75
C LYS A 112 14.39 -12.09 7.91
N ILE A 113 14.40 -10.84 8.34
CA ILE A 113 15.61 -10.06 8.61
C ILE A 113 16.16 -10.53 9.96
N SER A 114 17.46 -10.79 10.06
CA SER A 114 18.10 -11.12 11.35
C SER A 114 18.15 -9.88 12.24
N ASP A 115 18.21 -10.04 13.56
CA ASP A 115 18.25 -8.90 14.48
C ASP A 115 19.49 -8.01 14.25
N TRP A 116 20.62 -8.61 13.87
CA TRP A 116 21.81 -7.90 13.38
C TRP A 116 21.53 -7.00 12.18
N LEU A 117 20.91 -7.55 11.13
CA LEU A 117 20.62 -6.77 9.94
C LEU A 117 19.54 -5.72 10.24
N ARG A 118 18.56 -6.05 11.07
CA ARG A 118 17.53 -5.12 11.51
C ARG A 118 18.15 -3.90 12.20
N GLY A 119 19.00 -4.09 13.22
CA GLY A 119 19.63 -2.97 13.94
C GLY A 119 20.52 -2.10 13.04
N VAL A 120 21.34 -2.73 12.19
CA VAL A 120 22.16 -2.00 11.21
C VAL A 120 21.28 -1.21 10.23
N LEU A 121 20.19 -1.79 9.74
CA LEU A 121 19.26 -1.08 8.85
C LEU A 121 18.52 0.07 9.55
N HIS A 122 18.32 0.03 10.87
CA HIS A 122 17.79 1.19 11.61
C HIS A 122 18.80 2.35 11.63
N LEU A 123 20.09 2.08 11.85
CA LEU A 123 21.13 3.10 11.74
C LEU A 123 21.18 3.73 10.34
N VAL A 124 21.11 2.88 9.30
CA VAL A 124 21.06 3.35 7.91
C VAL A 124 19.78 4.17 7.65
N ALA A 125 18.64 3.77 8.20
CA ALA A 125 17.37 4.48 8.04
C ALA A 125 17.38 5.85 8.72
N LEU A 126 17.95 5.98 9.92
CA LEU A 126 18.15 7.26 10.60
C LEU A 126 19.02 8.19 9.76
N ARG A 127 20.14 7.67 9.27
CA ARG A 127 21.05 8.43 8.41
C ARG A 127 20.40 8.89 7.10
N LEU A 128 19.52 8.09 6.53
CA LEU A 128 18.72 8.45 5.35
C LEU A 128 17.66 9.54 5.63
N GLN A 129 17.37 9.87 6.89
CA GLN A 129 16.55 11.03 7.26
C GLN A 129 17.36 12.33 7.14
N ASP A 130 18.68 12.27 7.40
CA ASP A 130 19.58 13.44 7.42
C ASP A 130 20.15 13.80 6.04
N VAL A 131 20.08 12.87 5.07
CA VAL A 131 20.47 13.15 3.68
C VAL A 131 19.49 14.18 3.08
N ARG A 132 19.93 15.45 3.02
CA ARG A 132 19.17 16.55 2.40
C ARG A 132 18.80 16.21 0.96
N ARG A 133 17.62 16.66 0.52
CA ARG A 133 17.05 16.49 -0.83
C ARG A 133 17.76 17.36 -1.88
N ASP A 134 19.08 17.37 -1.89
CA ASP A 134 19.80 18.04 -2.95
C ASP A 134 19.89 17.09 -4.16
N VAL A 135 19.01 17.29 -5.14
CA VAL A 135 18.70 16.35 -6.23
C VAL A 135 19.84 16.27 -7.26
N GLN A 136 20.80 17.19 -7.23
CA GLN A 136 21.75 17.36 -8.34
C GLN A 136 22.99 16.46 -8.26
N SER A 137 23.40 15.96 -7.09
CA SER A 137 24.65 15.15 -6.98
C SER A 137 24.46 13.66 -7.27
N HIS A 138 25.46 13.02 -7.91
CA HIS A 138 25.50 11.56 -8.08
C HIS A 138 25.44 10.82 -6.72
N ALA A 139 26.03 11.39 -5.67
CA ALA A 139 25.96 10.88 -4.32
C ALA A 139 24.50 10.85 -3.80
N ALA A 140 23.72 11.92 -4.03
CA ALA A 140 22.32 11.96 -3.64
C ALA A 140 21.47 10.91 -4.37
N ARG A 141 21.70 10.71 -5.68
CA ARG A 141 21.02 9.63 -6.44
C ARG A 141 21.29 8.25 -5.84
N ARG A 142 22.54 7.97 -5.42
CA ARG A 142 22.92 6.70 -4.78
C ARG A 142 22.19 6.50 -3.44
N TRP A 143 22.10 7.54 -2.61
CA TRP A 143 21.33 7.48 -1.36
C TRP A 143 19.83 7.28 -1.58
N MET A 144 19.25 7.91 -2.60
CA MET A 144 17.85 7.72 -2.98
C MET A 144 17.56 6.29 -3.44
N GLU A 145 18.49 5.69 -4.18
CA GLU A 145 18.36 4.31 -4.62
C GLU A 145 18.42 3.31 -3.44
N LEU A 146 19.27 3.58 -2.46
CA LEU A 146 19.27 2.83 -1.21
C LEU A 146 17.96 3.01 -0.44
N ARG A 147 17.44 4.23 -0.35
CA ARG A 147 16.15 4.54 0.30
C ARG A 147 14.99 3.74 -0.30
N ARG A 148 14.94 3.62 -1.63
CA ARG A 148 13.93 2.79 -2.34
C ARG A 148 14.09 1.30 -2.06
N SER A 149 15.32 0.85 -1.87
CA SER A 149 15.65 -0.56 -1.61
C SER A 149 15.44 -0.97 -0.13
N MET A 150 15.21 -0.01 0.77
CA MET A 150 15.03 -0.27 2.20
C MET A 150 13.71 -1.01 2.53
N PRO A 151 13.71 -1.97 3.48
CA PRO A 151 12.50 -2.69 3.85
C PRO A 151 11.48 -1.77 4.53
N LYS A 152 10.22 -1.78 4.06
CA LYS A 152 9.11 -1.02 4.67
C LYS A 152 8.88 -1.33 6.15
N ALA A 153 9.27 -2.51 6.63
CA ALA A 153 9.19 -2.86 8.05
C ALA A 153 10.08 -1.95 8.91
N ILE A 154 11.32 -1.69 8.49
CA ILE A 154 12.27 -0.82 9.20
C ILE A 154 11.71 0.61 9.29
N TRP A 155 11.15 1.14 8.19
CA TRP A 155 10.51 2.47 8.19
C TRP A 155 9.24 2.57 9.06
N ARG A 156 8.55 1.45 9.32
CA ARG A 156 7.40 1.42 10.24
C ARG A 156 7.88 1.37 11.68
N GLU A 157 8.84 0.49 11.98
CA GLU A 157 9.48 0.34 13.31
C GLU A 157 10.08 1.70 13.77
N LEU A 158 10.78 2.41 12.88
CA LEU A 158 11.35 3.72 13.17
C LEU A 158 10.30 4.82 13.44
N ARG A 159 9.13 4.76 12.79
CA ARG A 159 8.04 5.71 13.04
C ARG A 159 7.34 5.44 14.37
N THR A 160 7.23 4.17 14.76
CA THR A 160 6.63 3.78 16.04
C THR A 160 7.52 4.07 17.25
N GLN A 161 8.84 4.21 17.04
CA GLN A 161 9.81 4.51 18.10
C GLN A 161 10.01 6.01 18.36
N ARG A 162 9.40 6.91 17.57
CA ARG A 162 9.41 8.35 17.89
C ARG A 162 8.38 8.62 18.99
N PRO A 163 8.78 9.11 20.18
CA PRO A 163 7.80 9.65 21.12
C PRO A 163 7.11 10.86 20.48
N ALA A 164 5.82 11.06 20.82
CA ALA A 164 5.09 12.25 20.46
C ALA A 164 5.86 13.48 20.95
N ILE A 165 6.39 14.28 20.03
CA ILE A 165 7.08 15.52 20.36
C ILE A 165 6.01 16.50 20.83
N SER A 166 5.96 16.69 22.14
CA SER A 166 5.39 17.87 22.78
C SER A 166 6.20 19.09 22.31
N VAL A 167 5.53 20.01 21.61
CA VAL A 167 6.05 21.33 21.31
C VAL A 167 5.93 22.17 22.58
N CYS A 168 7.00 22.28 23.36
CA CYS A 168 7.27 23.42 24.24
C CYS A 168 8.67 23.26 24.86
N GLY A 169 9.52 24.30 24.79
CA GLY A 169 10.75 24.33 25.58
C GLY A 169 11.94 25.04 24.94
N GLN A 170 11.80 26.37 24.86
CA GLN A 170 12.82 27.42 24.88
C GLN A 170 14.31 27.03 24.89
N LEU A 171 15.02 27.70 23.97
CA LEU A 171 16.45 28.00 24.02
C LEU A 171 16.83 28.59 25.40
N LYS A 172 17.80 27.96 26.07
CA LYS A 172 18.70 28.57 27.07
C LYS A 172 20.11 28.36 26.56
N GLU A 173 20.78 29.39 26.06
CA GLU A 173 21.56 30.37 26.83
C GLU A 173 22.89 29.76 27.30
N GLN A 174 23.95 30.01 26.52
CA GLN A 174 25.34 29.95 26.98
C GLN A 174 25.91 31.37 26.81
N GLN A 175 26.22 31.99 27.94
CA GLN A 175 26.94 33.25 28.05
C GLN A 175 28.45 32.98 28.10
N GLU A 176 29.22 33.80 27.38
CA GLU A 176 30.57 34.23 27.75
C GLU A 176 30.74 35.73 27.41
N PRO A 177 31.66 36.46 28.08
CA PRO A 177 31.38 37.82 28.55
C PRO A 177 32.11 38.96 27.82
N ALA A 178 31.60 40.17 28.13
CA ALA A 178 32.27 41.47 28.18
C ALA A 178 32.71 42.16 26.87
N GLY A 179 31.98 43.24 26.54
CA GLY A 179 32.41 44.31 25.65
C GLY A 179 31.45 45.50 25.78
N GLN A 180 31.91 46.58 26.42
CA GLN A 180 31.19 47.82 26.73
C GLN A 180 30.62 48.53 25.49
N VAL A 181 29.49 49.23 25.64
CA VAL A 181 29.33 50.69 25.38
C VAL A 181 27.83 51.09 25.56
N SER A 182 27.66 52.20 26.29
CA SER A 182 26.52 53.12 26.54
C SER A 182 25.49 53.30 25.38
N THR A 183 24.22 53.71 25.53
CA THR A 183 23.51 54.62 26.48
C THR A 183 22.01 54.67 26.12
N LEU A 184 21.12 54.89 27.13
CA LEU A 184 19.82 55.64 27.08
C LEU A 184 18.67 55.06 26.20
N LYS A 185 17.38 54.93 26.58
CA LYS A 185 16.48 55.71 27.46
C LYS A 185 15.16 54.91 27.72
N ARG A 186 14.71 54.93 28.99
CA ARG A 186 13.34 55.07 29.56
C ARG A 186 12.09 54.40 28.92
N LYS A 187 11.41 53.59 29.77
CA LYS A 187 9.96 53.22 29.87
C LYS A 187 9.13 54.42 30.46
N PRO A 188 7.81 54.38 30.79
CA PRO A 188 6.65 53.44 30.56
C PRO A 188 5.36 54.25 30.17
N PRO A 189 4.07 53.92 30.52
CA PRO A 189 3.36 52.67 30.92
C PRO A 189 2.09 52.35 30.06
N LEU A 190 1.67 51.07 29.93
CA LEU A 190 0.52 50.40 30.60
C LEU A 190 -0.81 51.17 30.68
N GLU A 191 -1.84 50.62 30.01
CA GLU A 191 -3.24 50.86 30.36
C GLU A 191 -4.06 49.57 30.18
N GLN A 192 -4.91 49.31 31.17
CA GLN A 192 -5.75 48.14 31.40
C GLN A 192 -7.14 48.39 30.82
N ILE A 193 -7.79 47.41 30.18
CA ILE A 193 -9.26 47.35 30.13
C ILE A 193 -9.71 45.88 30.28
N GLU A 194 -10.60 45.69 31.25
CA GLU A 194 -11.29 44.46 31.67
C GLU A 194 -12.60 44.21 30.86
N PRO A 195 -13.32 43.08 31.08
CA PRO A 195 -14.10 42.40 30.04
C PRO A 195 -15.59 42.78 30.00
N ALA A 196 -16.22 42.58 28.83
CA ALA A 196 -17.67 42.59 28.69
C ALA A 196 -18.17 41.21 28.25
N GLY A 197 -19.14 40.67 29.00
CA GLY A 197 -19.89 39.45 28.72
C GLY A 197 -21.03 39.65 27.69
N PRO A 198 -22.13 38.91 27.83
CA PRO A 198 -22.38 37.68 27.07
C PRO A 198 -23.36 37.91 25.91
N ILE A 199 -23.14 37.23 24.78
CA ILE A 199 -24.09 37.24 23.66
C ILE A 199 -24.65 35.82 23.44
N ALA A 200 -25.97 35.81 23.51
CA ALA A 200 -27.01 34.83 23.18
C ALA A 200 -26.63 33.58 22.36
N ALA A 201 -27.23 32.48 22.80
CA ALA A 201 -27.35 31.20 22.12
C ALA A 201 -28.03 31.32 20.74
N VAL A 202 -27.42 30.69 19.73
CA VAL A 202 -28.04 30.38 18.44
C VAL A 202 -27.68 28.92 18.10
N ASP A 203 -28.70 28.18 17.67
CA ASP A 203 -28.77 26.72 17.49
C ASP A 203 -27.58 26.07 16.77
N THR A 204 -26.89 25.17 17.48
CA THR A 204 -25.73 24.39 16.99
C THR A 204 -26.07 22.98 16.49
N GLU A 205 -27.26 22.75 15.92
CA GLU A 205 -27.60 21.41 15.36
C GLU A 205 -27.71 21.34 13.83
N SER A 206 -27.53 22.45 13.09
CA SER A 206 -27.62 22.43 11.61
C SER A 206 -26.31 22.70 10.85
N PHE A 207 -25.19 22.96 11.54
CA PHE A 207 -23.93 23.42 10.89
C PHE A 207 -22.76 22.41 10.90
N MET A 208 -22.96 21.17 11.40
CA MET A 208 -21.87 20.16 11.51
C MET A 208 -21.92 19.01 10.48
N VAL A 209 -22.56 19.20 9.32
CA VAL A 209 -22.57 18.18 8.25
C VAL A 209 -21.86 18.61 6.95
N GLN A 210 -21.43 19.87 6.80
CA GLN A 210 -20.91 20.36 5.50
C GLN A 210 -19.41 20.62 5.37
N GLN A 211 -18.56 20.45 6.41
CA GLN A 211 -17.16 20.92 6.30
C GLN A 211 -16.04 19.94 6.64
N PHE A 212 -16.32 18.68 6.98
CA PHE A 212 -15.26 17.67 7.21
C PHE A 212 -15.54 16.35 6.48
N GLY A 213 -15.41 16.37 5.14
CA GLY A 213 -15.73 15.21 4.29
C GLY A 213 -14.75 14.87 3.18
N SER A 214 -13.56 15.49 3.09
CA SER A 214 -12.79 15.45 1.83
C SER A 214 -11.78 14.30 1.67
N LEU A 215 -11.16 13.76 2.74
CA LEU A 215 -10.10 12.73 2.56
C LEU A 215 -10.45 11.33 3.11
N ALA A 216 -11.27 11.22 4.14
CA ALA A 216 -11.61 9.91 4.73
C ALA A 216 -12.72 9.17 3.94
N SER A 217 -13.63 9.91 3.29
CA SER A 217 -14.75 9.35 2.52
C SER A 217 -14.29 8.81 1.15
N GLU A 218 -13.28 9.43 0.53
CA GLU A 218 -12.70 8.96 -0.74
C GLU A 218 -11.96 7.62 -0.60
N VAL A 219 -11.29 7.39 0.53
CA VAL A 219 -10.52 6.14 0.76
C VAL A 219 -11.44 4.94 1.00
N LEU A 220 -12.57 5.14 1.69
CA LEU A 220 -13.57 4.09 1.94
C LEU A 220 -14.38 3.75 0.68
N LEU A 221 -14.72 4.74 -0.14
CA LEU A 221 -15.40 4.51 -1.43
C LEU A 221 -14.47 3.83 -2.46
N ALA A 222 -13.17 4.11 -2.45
CA ALA A 222 -12.20 3.47 -3.34
C ALA A 222 -11.95 1.98 -3.00
N SER A 223 -11.97 1.60 -1.72
CA SER A 223 -11.76 0.19 -1.32
C SER A 223 -12.94 -0.72 -1.67
N ASP A 224 -14.18 -0.21 -1.60
CA ASP A 224 -15.37 -0.96 -2.01
C ASP A 224 -15.52 -1.00 -3.54
N PHE A 225 -15.12 0.08 -4.22
CA PHE A 225 -15.07 0.20 -5.69
C PHE A 225 -14.14 -0.84 -6.35
N HIS A 226 -12.96 -1.09 -5.76
CA HIS A 226 -12.01 -2.09 -6.29
C HIS A 226 -12.41 -3.55 -6.03
N LEU A 227 -13.31 -3.81 -5.06
CA LEU A 227 -13.82 -5.14 -4.78
C LEU A 227 -14.90 -5.58 -5.80
N GLU A 228 -15.74 -4.65 -6.29
CA GLU A 228 -16.69 -4.90 -7.38
C GLU A 228 -15.98 -5.17 -8.72
N ILE A 229 -14.87 -4.49 -9.00
CA ILE A 229 -14.06 -4.67 -10.23
C ILE A 229 -13.47 -6.08 -10.33
N SER A 230 -13.23 -6.76 -9.21
CA SER A 230 -12.71 -8.15 -9.21
C SER A 230 -13.68 -9.17 -9.82
N LYS A 231 -14.93 -8.77 -10.07
CA LYS A 231 -15.99 -9.59 -10.68
C LYS A 231 -16.18 -9.33 -12.18
N LEU A 232 -15.51 -8.33 -12.74
CA LEU A 232 -15.61 -7.93 -14.15
C LEU A 232 -14.32 -8.34 -14.88
N GLY A 233 -14.46 -9.27 -15.84
CA GLY A 233 -13.38 -9.73 -16.71
C GLY A 233 -12.53 -10.91 -16.23
N SER A 234 -11.56 -11.31 -17.04
CA SER A 234 -10.59 -12.36 -16.70
C SER A 234 -9.87 -12.02 -15.40
N ALA A 235 -9.93 -12.91 -14.41
CA ALA A 235 -9.39 -12.71 -13.06
C ALA A 235 -7.92 -12.23 -13.03
N LYS A 236 -7.14 -12.43 -14.09
CA LYS A 236 -5.77 -11.94 -14.20
C LYS A 236 -5.70 -10.44 -14.57
N ALA A 237 -6.52 -9.97 -15.49
CA ALA A 237 -6.56 -8.57 -15.93
C ALA A 237 -7.10 -7.68 -14.81
N ALA A 238 -8.20 -8.07 -14.15
CA ALA A 238 -8.76 -7.36 -13.00
C ALA A 238 -7.78 -7.25 -11.81
N ARG A 239 -7.05 -8.33 -11.49
CA ARG A 239 -6.00 -8.30 -10.43
C ARG A 239 -4.85 -7.36 -10.77
N ARG A 240 -4.47 -7.28 -12.04
CA ARG A 240 -3.39 -6.39 -12.47
C ARG A 240 -3.85 -4.93 -12.44
N PHE A 241 -5.03 -4.66 -12.98
CA PHE A 241 -5.68 -3.36 -12.92
C PHE A 241 -5.78 -2.83 -11.48
N HIS A 242 -6.23 -3.66 -10.54
CA HIS A 242 -6.25 -3.31 -9.12
C HIS A 242 -4.85 -3.00 -8.57
N PHE A 243 -3.85 -3.82 -8.93
CA PHE A 243 -2.47 -3.59 -8.47
C PHE A 243 -1.94 -2.24 -8.96
N ASP A 244 -2.18 -1.89 -10.22
CA ASP A 244 -1.71 -0.63 -10.82
C ASP A 244 -2.39 0.58 -10.16
N GLY A 245 -3.72 0.53 -9.93
CA GLY A 245 -4.44 1.60 -9.20
C GLY A 245 -4.01 1.73 -7.74
N THR A 246 -3.74 0.60 -7.06
CA THR A 246 -3.19 0.62 -5.70
C THR A 246 -1.78 1.19 -5.67
N ALA A 247 -0.95 0.89 -6.66
CA ALA A 247 0.41 1.44 -6.76
C ALA A 247 0.37 2.96 -6.93
N PHE A 248 -0.49 3.47 -7.81
CA PHE A 248 -0.68 4.91 -8.05
C PHE A 248 -1.22 5.64 -6.81
N SER A 249 -2.25 5.09 -6.16
CA SER A 249 -2.83 5.68 -4.94
C SER A 249 -1.82 5.73 -3.77
N ASN A 250 -0.90 4.78 -3.68
CA ASN A 250 0.13 4.78 -2.63
C ASN A 250 1.37 5.64 -2.95
N ALA A 251 1.49 6.18 -4.16
CA ALA A 251 2.58 7.07 -4.56
C ALA A 251 2.33 8.50 -4.06
N ASN A 252 3.41 9.26 -3.79
CA ASN A 252 3.29 10.68 -3.46
C ASN A 252 2.99 11.53 -4.72
N LEU A 253 2.68 12.81 -4.55
CA LEU A 253 2.20 13.67 -5.65
C LEU A 253 3.25 13.87 -6.77
N GLU A 254 4.53 13.95 -6.43
CA GLU A 254 5.64 14.08 -7.39
C GLU A 254 5.87 12.76 -8.14
N GLU A 255 5.81 11.63 -7.43
CA GLU A 255 5.87 10.29 -8.05
C GLU A 255 4.70 10.04 -9.00
N ARG A 256 3.50 10.53 -8.65
CA ARG A 256 2.33 10.46 -9.53
C ARG A 256 2.52 11.33 -10.77
N ALA A 257 3.09 12.53 -10.64
CA ALA A 257 3.39 13.40 -11.77
C ALA A 257 4.37 12.74 -12.76
N LEU A 258 5.52 12.29 -12.26
CA LEU A 258 6.49 11.55 -13.07
C LEU A 258 5.90 10.30 -13.72
N HIS A 259 4.99 9.61 -13.03
CA HIS A 259 4.31 8.46 -13.57
C HIS A 259 3.37 8.84 -14.74
N VAL A 260 2.56 9.89 -14.59
CA VAL A 260 1.66 10.37 -15.65
C VAL A 260 2.44 10.88 -16.86
N ASP A 261 3.52 11.64 -16.64
CA ASP A 261 4.39 12.13 -17.72
C ASP A 261 5.02 10.96 -18.50
N GLY A 262 5.51 9.94 -17.78
CA GLY A 262 6.07 8.73 -18.39
C GLY A 262 5.04 7.88 -19.13
N LEU A 263 3.77 7.90 -18.72
CA LEU A 263 2.69 7.21 -19.46
C LEU A 263 2.43 7.88 -20.82
N GLU A 264 2.47 9.21 -20.88
CA GLU A 264 2.23 9.95 -22.12
C GLU A 264 3.32 9.68 -23.16
N GLU A 265 4.59 9.75 -22.76
CA GLU A 265 5.72 9.45 -23.64
C GLU A 265 5.65 8.02 -24.18
N ARG A 266 5.38 7.04 -23.29
CA ARG A 266 5.23 5.63 -23.66
C ARG A 266 4.05 5.39 -24.59
N LEU A 267 2.94 6.14 -24.43
CA LEU A 267 1.77 6.02 -25.30
C LEU A 267 2.08 6.49 -26.71
N VAL A 268 2.72 7.66 -26.84
CA VAL A 268 3.13 8.20 -28.14
C VAL A 268 4.08 7.23 -28.84
N LYS A 269 5.07 6.70 -28.11
CA LYS A 269 6.01 5.72 -28.66
C LYS A 269 5.33 4.43 -29.09
N ALA A 270 4.40 3.90 -28.28
CA ALA A 270 3.67 2.66 -28.59
C ALA A 270 2.75 2.83 -29.80
N ALA A 271 2.07 3.97 -29.93
CA ALA A 271 1.24 4.28 -31.08
C ALA A 271 2.09 4.44 -32.36
N ALA A 272 3.23 5.13 -32.27
CA ALA A 272 4.15 5.29 -33.39
C ALA A 272 4.78 3.97 -33.86
N SER A 273 4.96 3.01 -32.95
CA SER A 273 5.45 1.66 -33.26
C SER A 273 4.33 0.64 -33.52
N GLU A 274 3.07 1.09 -33.69
CA GLU A 274 1.88 0.25 -33.92
C GLU A 274 1.72 -0.90 -32.90
N SER A 275 2.19 -0.70 -31.67
CA SER A 275 2.12 -1.71 -30.61
C SER A 275 0.78 -1.59 -29.86
N TRP A 276 -0.30 -2.06 -30.49
CA TRP A 276 -1.67 -1.87 -29.97
C TRP A 276 -1.93 -2.57 -28.62
N ASP A 277 -1.27 -3.70 -28.36
CA ASP A 277 -1.27 -4.35 -27.03
C ASP A 277 -0.67 -3.45 -25.94
N GLN A 278 0.40 -2.73 -26.29
CA GLN A 278 1.07 -1.81 -25.39
C GLN A 278 0.22 -0.54 -25.19
N VAL A 279 -0.49 -0.08 -26.21
CA VAL A 279 -1.49 0.99 -26.10
C VAL A 279 -2.62 0.57 -25.14
N CYS A 280 -3.19 -0.63 -25.32
CA CYS A 280 -4.19 -1.19 -24.41
C CYS A 280 -3.69 -1.30 -22.96
N PHE A 281 -2.43 -1.71 -22.78
CA PHE A 281 -1.80 -1.75 -21.46
C PHE A 281 -1.72 -0.37 -20.80
N LEU A 282 -1.26 0.64 -21.54
CA LEU A 282 -1.10 2.00 -21.01
C LEU A 282 -2.44 2.66 -20.68
N ILE A 283 -3.48 2.41 -21.47
CA ILE A 283 -4.85 2.86 -21.17
C ILE A 283 -5.35 2.25 -19.87
N ARG A 284 -5.11 0.95 -19.63
CA ARG A 284 -5.48 0.31 -18.36
C ARG A 284 -4.72 0.90 -17.17
N GLU A 285 -3.42 1.14 -17.32
CA GLU A 285 -2.57 1.74 -16.29
C GLU A 285 -3.08 3.14 -15.92
N ALA A 286 -3.41 3.96 -16.94
CA ALA A 286 -3.99 5.29 -16.74
C ALA A 286 -5.41 5.25 -16.14
N ALA A 287 -6.28 4.36 -16.61
CA ALA A 287 -7.64 4.22 -16.09
C ALA A 287 -7.67 3.73 -14.64
N ALA A 288 -6.71 2.91 -14.23
CA ALA A 288 -6.57 2.48 -12.83
C ALA A 288 -6.17 3.62 -11.88
N ALA A 289 -5.57 4.69 -12.42
CA ALA A 289 -5.19 5.91 -11.69
C ALA A 289 -6.27 7.00 -11.70
N LEU A 290 -7.39 6.77 -12.39
CA LEU A 290 -8.45 7.75 -12.59
C LEU A 290 -9.37 7.85 -11.36
N ALA A 291 -9.60 9.07 -10.89
CA ALA A 291 -10.54 9.37 -9.81
C ALA A 291 -11.97 9.57 -10.35
N ALA A 292 -12.97 9.44 -9.46
CA ALA A 292 -14.36 9.73 -9.79
C ALA A 292 -14.58 11.20 -10.21
N PRO A 293 -15.58 11.50 -11.05
CA PRO A 293 -15.97 12.88 -11.33
C PRO A 293 -16.37 13.59 -10.03
N ARG A 294 -15.93 14.85 -9.88
CA ARG A 294 -16.26 15.72 -8.73
C ARG A 294 -17.23 16.80 -9.19
N GLN A 295 -18.17 17.22 -8.34
CA GLN A 295 -19.07 18.32 -8.67
C GLN A 295 -18.31 19.65 -8.66
N LYS A 296 -18.61 20.54 -9.61
CA LYS A 296 -18.03 21.88 -9.64
C LYS A 296 -18.55 22.66 -8.42
N ALA A 297 -17.66 23.15 -7.57
CA ALA A 297 -18.05 23.98 -6.43
C ALA A 297 -18.80 25.22 -6.96
N ALA A 298 -19.97 25.51 -6.40
CA ALA A 298 -20.64 26.79 -6.63
C ALA A 298 -19.67 27.90 -6.18
N LEU A 299 -19.44 28.88 -7.05
CA LEU A 299 -18.50 29.97 -6.81
C LEU A 299 -19.00 30.78 -5.60
N ASN A 300 -18.50 30.48 -4.41
CA ASN A 300 -18.44 31.44 -3.33
C ASN A 300 -17.06 32.10 -3.38
N GLU A 301 -17.04 33.32 -3.90
CA GLU A 301 -15.88 34.21 -3.96
C GLU A 301 -15.49 34.64 -2.53
N ALA A 302 -14.81 33.77 -1.79
CA ALA A 302 -14.11 34.14 -0.58
C ALA A 302 -12.74 33.45 -0.59
N ALA A 303 -11.75 34.19 -1.07
CA ALA A 303 -10.36 33.78 -1.14
C ALA A 303 -9.80 33.50 0.27
N ALA A 304 -9.20 32.32 0.45
CA ALA A 304 -8.30 32.02 1.56
C ALA A 304 -6.85 31.89 1.04
N PRO A 305 -5.83 32.38 1.78
CA PRO A 305 -4.45 32.34 1.33
C PRO A 305 -3.78 30.96 1.56
N MET A 306 -3.24 30.36 0.48
CA MET A 306 -2.12 29.40 0.34
C MET A 306 -1.62 28.62 1.59
N PRO A 307 -1.48 27.26 1.59
CA PRO A 307 -0.76 26.43 0.59
C PRO A 307 -1.45 25.11 0.17
N GLU A 308 -2.67 24.84 0.66
CA GLU A 308 -3.45 23.62 0.36
C GLU A 308 -3.91 23.57 -1.11
N ASP A 309 -4.08 24.75 -1.74
CA ASP A 309 -4.53 24.92 -3.12
C ASP A 309 -3.51 24.41 -4.18
N ALA A 310 -2.19 24.44 -3.88
CA ALA A 310 -1.19 24.00 -4.85
C ALA A 310 -1.21 22.47 -5.09
N GLN A 311 -1.45 21.68 -4.04
CA GLN A 311 -1.55 20.22 -4.14
C GLN A 311 -2.85 19.81 -4.83
N GLU A 312 -3.96 20.48 -4.52
CA GLU A 312 -5.25 20.24 -5.17
C GLU A 312 -5.22 20.62 -6.65
N ARG A 313 -4.62 21.76 -7.02
CA ARG A 313 -4.40 22.16 -8.41
C ARG A 313 -3.53 21.16 -9.16
N LEU A 314 -2.45 20.69 -8.55
CA LEU A 314 -1.57 19.70 -9.16
C LEU A 314 -2.30 18.36 -9.32
N GLN A 315 -3.05 17.89 -8.32
CA GLN A 315 -3.86 16.68 -8.44
C GLN A 315 -4.95 16.80 -9.51
N ALA A 316 -5.62 17.95 -9.60
CA ALA A 316 -6.60 18.24 -10.65
C ALA A 316 -5.96 18.22 -12.05
N ASN A 317 -4.74 18.76 -12.19
CA ASN A 317 -3.97 18.73 -13.41
C ASN A 317 -3.61 17.28 -13.80
N LEU A 318 -3.09 16.47 -12.88
CA LEU A 318 -2.77 15.06 -13.13
C LEU A 318 -4.00 14.27 -13.60
N GLN A 319 -5.15 14.48 -12.96
CA GLN A 319 -6.40 13.84 -13.37
C GLN A 319 -6.87 14.32 -14.75
N SER A 320 -6.62 15.60 -15.09
CA SER A 320 -6.88 16.12 -16.44
C SER A 320 -5.99 15.47 -17.50
N GLN A 321 -4.69 15.31 -17.20
CA GLN A 321 -3.73 14.65 -18.08
C GLN A 321 -4.09 13.17 -18.30
N LEU A 322 -4.41 12.44 -17.23
CA LEU A 322 -4.87 11.04 -17.32
C LEU A 322 -6.08 10.89 -18.25
N ARG A 323 -7.09 11.75 -18.13
CA ARG A 323 -8.26 11.72 -19.03
C ARG A 323 -7.89 12.03 -20.48
N LYS A 324 -7.01 13.01 -20.72
CA LYS A 324 -6.53 13.31 -22.08
C LYS A 324 -5.79 12.12 -22.68
N LEU A 325 -4.92 11.49 -21.90
CA LEU A 325 -4.15 10.31 -22.30
C LEU A 325 -5.08 9.15 -22.66
N ILE A 326 -6.07 8.87 -21.81
CA ILE A 326 -7.06 7.81 -22.08
C ILE A 326 -7.83 8.10 -23.37
N CYS A 327 -8.37 9.32 -23.54
CA CYS A 327 -9.07 9.70 -24.78
C CYS A 327 -8.19 9.56 -26.02
N LYS A 328 -6.91 9.98 -25.92
CA LYS A 328 -5.93 9.87 -27.02
C LYS A 328 -5.63 8.41 -27.34
N GLY A 329 -5.39 7.59 -26.31
CA GLY A 329 -5.14 6.16 -26.47
C GLY A 329 -6.32 5.42 -27.10
N LEU A 330 -7.54 5.68 -26.63
CA LEU A 330 -8.75 5.07 -27.18
C LEU A 330 -9.00 5.50 -28.63
N SER A 331 -8.60 6.72 -29.03
CA SER A 331 -8.75 7.16 -30.42
C SER A 331 -7.85 6.43 -31.43
N TYR A 332 -6.83 5.71 -30.95
CA TYR A 332 -5.98 4.87 -31.80
C TYR A 332 -6.53 3.45 -31.99
N LEU A 333 -7.56 3.07 -31.24
CA LEU A 333 -8.02 1.69 -31.16
C LEU A 333 -9.43 1.55 -31.74
N ASP A 334 -9.64 0.43 -32.43
CA ASP A 334 -10.98 0.00 -32.81
C ASP A 334 -11.59 -0.80 -31.63
N LEU A 335 -12.59 -0.20 -30.98
CA LEU A 335 -13.27 -0.83 -29.85
C LEU A 335 -14.30 -1.89 -30.29
N SER A 336 -14.63 -1.96 -31.58
CA SER A 336 -15.47 -3.02 -32.14
C SER A 336 -14.71 -4.35 -32.27
N ASP A 337 -13.38 -4.32 -32.32
CA ASP A 337 -12.55 -5.51 -32.28
C ASP A 337 -12.66 -6.23 -30.91
N ALA A 338 -13.14 -7.47 -30.95
CA ALA A 338 -13.37 -8.27 -29.75
C ALA A 338 -12.08 -8.52 -28.93
N GLY A 339 -10.92 -8.57 -29.59
CA GLY A 339 -9.62 -8.73 -28.91
C GLY A 339 -9.28 -7.50 -28.07
N THR A 340 -9.35 -6.33 -28.70
CA THR A 340 -9.10 -5.01 -28.09
C THR A 340 -10.10 -4.72 -26.97
N ALA A 341 -11.40 -4.96 -27.22
CA ALA A 341 -12.46 -4.81 -26.23
C ALA A 341 -12.22 -5.70 -24.99
N SER A 342 -11.84 -6.97 -25.19
CA SER A 342 -11.53 -7.91 -24.11
C SER A 342 -10.31 -7.48 -23.29
N GLN A 343 -9.28 -6.92 -23.94
CA GLN A 343 -8.11 -6.40 -23.23
C GLN A 343 -8.42 -5.18 -22.38
N LEU A 344 -9.33 -4.32 -22.83
CA LEU A 344 -9.71 -3.07 -22.18
C LEU A 344 -10.92 -3.20 -21.25
N GLU A 345 -11.63 -4.33 -21.25
CA GLU A 345 -12.88 -4.53 -20.50
C GLU A 345 -12.80 -4.03 -19.04
N PRO A 346 -11.77 -4.36 -18.24
CA PRO A 346 -11.72 -3.87 -16.86
C PRO A 346 -11.61 -2.34 -16.76
N ALA A 347 -10.89 -1.70 -17.69
CA ALA A 347 -10.74 -0.25 -17.71
C ALA A 347 -12.02 0.44 -18.20
N LEU A 348 -12.65 -0.07 -19.25
CA LEU A 348 -13.90 0.46 -19.79
C LEU A 348 -15.05 0.33 -18.78
N SER A 349 -15.19 -0.83 -18.15
CA SER A 349 -16.18 -1.09 -17.11
C SER A 349 -16.04 -0.14 -15.93
N VAL A 350 -14.81 0.16 -15.52
CA VAL A 350 -14.50 1.11 -14.44
C VAL A 350 -14.90 2.52 -14.80
N MET A 351 -14.52 3.00 -15.98
CA MET A 351 -14.86 4.34 -16.43
C MET A 351 -16.37 4.52 -16.59
N LYS A 352 -17.07 3.53 -17.16
CA LYS A 352 -18.55 3.52 -17.25
C LYS A 352 -19.18 3.62 -15.86
N LEU A 353 -18.72 2.81 -14.91
CA LEU A 353 -19.26 2.80 -13.56
C LEU A 353 -19.01 4.12 -12.80
N LEU A 354 -17.86 4.77 -13.01
CA LEU A 354 -17.58 6.10 -12.45
C LEU A 354 -18.58 7.16 -12.96
N ILE A 355 -18.86 7.15 -14.26
CA ILE A 355 -19.81 8.08 -14.88
C ILE A 355 -21.23 7.80 -14.39
N GLU A 356 -21.67 6.55 -14.40
CA GLU A 356 -23.02 6.18 -13.97
C GLU A 356 -23.27 6.48 -12.48
N ARG A 357 -22.28 6.24 -11.61
CA ARG A 357 -22.39 6.62 -10.19
C ARG A 357 -22.50 8.13 -9.98
N PHE A 358 -21.82 8.92 -10.80
CA PHE A 358 -21.91 10.37 -10.70
C PHE A 358 -23.30 10.87 -11.13
N LYS A 359 -23.86 10.29 -12.20
CA LYS A 359 -25.21 10.62 -12.70
C LYS A 359 -26.32 10.42 -11.66
N ILE A 360 -26.14 9.48 -10.72
CA ILE A 360 -27.10 9.29 -9.62
C ILE A 360 -27.19 10.53 -8.71
N ARG A 361 -26.12 11.31 -8.60
CA ARG A 361 -25.99 12.44 -7.67
C ARG A 361 -26.06 13.82 -8.35
N GLY A 362 -25.96 13.89 -9.67
CA GLY A 362 -25.97 15.15 -10.42
C GLY A 362 -25.79 14.95 -11.92
N GLN A 363 -25.83 16.04 -12.69
CA GLN A 363 -25.63 16.01 -14.14
C GLN A 363 -24.14 16.03 -14.50
N LEU A 364 -23.70 15.26 -15.51
CA LEU A 364 -22.28 15.15 -15.86
C LEU A 364 -21.70 16.48 -16.36
N GLU A 365 -22.56 17.34 -16.90
CA GLU A 365 -22.32 18.71 -17.33
C GLU A 365 -21.84 19.60 -16.16
N GLU A 366 -22.25 19.28 -14.94
CA GLU A 366 -21.88 19.99 -13.71
C GLU A 366 -20.60 19.45 -13.07
N ALA A 367 -19.99 18.42 -13.65
CA ALA A 367 -18.74 17.86 -13.15
C ALA A 367 -17.55 18.79 -13.42
N GLN A 368 -16.57 18.79 -12.52
CA GLN A 368 -15.22 19.28 -12.82
C GLN A 368 -14.67 18.52 -14.03
N ALA A 369 -14.18 19.29 -15.01
CA ALA A 369 -13.77 18.78 -16.31
C ALA A 369 -14.87 18.01 -17.08
N ALA A 370 -16.13 18.45 -16.97
CA ALA A 370 -17.29 17.90 -17.69
C ALA A 370 -17.00 17.57 -19.16
N LYS A 371 -16.36 18.47 -19.91
CA LYS A 371 -15.98 18.25 -21.32
C LYS A 371 -15.17 16.96 -21.54
N GLN A 372 -14.25 16.63 -20.62
CA GLN A 372 -13.42 15.41 -20.73
C GLN A 372 -14.22 14.15 -20.40
N TRP A 373 -15.11 14.23 -19.39
CA TRP A 373 -15.99 13.12 -19.01
C TRP A 373 -17.06 12.84 -20.06
N LEU A 374 -17.67 13.88 -20.63
CA LEU A 374 -18.61 13.77 -21.75
C LEU A 374 -17.92 13.17 -22.99
N ARG A 375 -16.67 13.55 -23.27
CA ARG A 375 -15.89 12.93 -24.35
C ARG A 375 -15.65 11.44 -24.11
N LEU A 376 -15.28 11.03 -22.88
CA LEU A 376 -15.15 9.61 -22.54
C LEU A 376 -16.49 8.87 -22.68
N GLN A 377 -17.59 9.49 -22.23
CA GLN A 377 -18.92 8.93 -22.40
C GLN A 377 -19.28 8.75 -23.87
N GLY A 378 -18.99 9.74 -24.72
CA GLY A 378 -19.25 9.69 -26.16
C GLY A 378 -18.54 8.52 -26.85
N ILE A 379 -17.30 8.22 -26.45
CA ILE A 379 -16.55 7.05 -26.95
C ILE A 379 -17.26 5.73 -26.58
N PHE A 380 -17.94 5.67 -25.44
CA PHE A 380 -18.67 4.47 -25.01
C PHE A 380 -20.06 4.32 -25.63
N THR A 381 -20.66 5.41 -26.09
CA THR A 381 -22.03 5.42 -26.65
C THR A 381 -22.04 5.37 -28.17
N ALA A 382 -20.95 5.74 -28.84
CA ALA A 382 -20.83 5.63 -30.30
C ALA A 382 -20.99 4.17 -30.81
N ASP A 383 -20.66 3.18 -29.97
CA ASP A 383 -20.90 1.75 -30.27
C ASP A 383 -22.39 1.34 -30.19
N ALA A 384 -23.28 2.18 -29.65
CA ALA A 384 -24.71 1.86 -29.52
C ALA A 384 -25.55 2.39 -30.69
N THR A 385 -25.03 3.30 -31.52
CA THR A 385 -25.80 3.99 -32.57
C THR A 385 -25.65 3.36 -33.95
N THR A 386 -24.81 2.34 -34.13
CA THR A 386 -24.62 1.60 -35.39
C THR A 386 -25.39 0.27 -35.48
N GLN A 387 -26.31 0.00 -34.55
CA GLN A 387 -27.23 -1.16 -34.61
C GLN A 387 -28.72 -0.78 -34.67
N ALA A 388 -29.03 0.39 -35.25
CA ALA A 388 -30.42 0.80 -35.50
C ALA A 388 -30.51 1.52 -36.84
N GLU A 389 -30.36 0.76 -37.94
CA GLU A 389 -30.89 1.08 -39.28
C GLU A 389 -30.55 -0.07 -40.24
N VAL A 390 -31.31 -1.17 -40.18
CA VAL A 390 -31.80 -1.92 -41.36
C VAL A 390 -33.07 -2.66 -40.90
N ASP A 391 -34.23 -2.08 -41.20
CA ASP A 391 -35.50 -2.79 -41.19
C ASP A 391 -35.58 -3.74 -42.40
N LEU A 392 -35.89 -5.02 -42.18
CA LEU A 392 -37.04 -5.74 -42.76
C LEU A 392 -36.90 -7.27 -42.58
N GLU A 393 -37.84 -7.84 -41.81
CA GLU A 393 -38.57 -9.12 -42.01
C GLU A 393 -37.75 -10.40 -42.30
N SER A 394 -37.73 -11.41 -41.42
CA SER A 394 -38.89 -12.26 -41.10
C SER A 394 -38.57 -13.29 -39.99
N SER A 395 -39.52 -13.46 -39.06
CA SER A 395 -39.64 -14.50 -38.00
C SER A 395 -39.80 -15.93 -38.57
N PRO A 396 -39.97 -17.04 -37.78
CA PRO A 396 -40.00 -17.20 -36.30
C PRO A 396 -39.19 -18.41 -35.76
N ILE A 397 -38.60 -18.32 -34.56
CA ILE A 397 -38.54 -19.46 -33.62
C ILE A 397 -38.73 -18.93 -32.19
N GLU A 398 -39.57 -19.64 -31.46
CA GLU A 398 -40.25 -19.34 -30.20
C GLU A 398 -39.37 -19.13 -28.95
N ASP A 399 -39.98 -18.37 -28.03
CA ASP A 399 -39.89 -18.36 -26.57
C ASP A 399 -38.90 -19.29 -25.84
N SER A 400 -38.07 -18.69 -24.98
CA SER A 400 -38.16 -18.91 -23.52
C SER A 400 -37.09 -18.10 -22.77
N CYS A 401 -37.52 -17.54 -21.63
CA CYS A 401 -36.75 -16.96 -20.51
C CYS A 401 -36.30 -15.48 -20.58
N ARG A 402 -37.27 -14.57 -20.48
CA ARG A 402 -37.04 -13.17 -20.08
C ARG A 402 -37.98 -12.75 -18.94
N SER A 403 -37.81 -13.35 -17.76
CA SER A 403 -38.45 -12.85 -16.52
C SER A 403 -37.61 -12.88 -15.24
N ASP A 404 -36.41 -13.49 -15.23
CA ASP A 404 -35.75 -13.78 -13.93
C ASP A 404 -34.65 -12.80 -13.49
N VAL A 405 -34.26 -11.79 -14.28
CA VAL A 405 -33.08 -10.96 -13.92
C VAL A 405 -33.43 -9.75 -13.04
N ALA A 406 -34.67 -9.23 -13.08
CA ALA A 406 -35.06 -8.02 -12.35
C ALA A 406 -35.38 -8.24 -10.85
N LEU A 407 -35.70 -9.48 -10.44
CA LEU A 407 -35.94 -9.85 -9.03
C LEU A 407 -34.63 -10.18 -8.26
N ILE A 408 -33.55 -10.52 -8.98
CA ILE A 408 -32.30 -10.98 -8.38
C ILE A 408 -31.48 -9.84 -7.75
N THR A 409 -31.54 -8.62 -8.28
CA THR A 409 -30.72 -7.48 -7.81
C THR A 409 -31.28 -6.80 -6.57
N LYS A 410 -32.61 -6.66 -6.44
CA LYS A 410 -33.24 -6.17 -5.20
C LYS A 410 -33.19 -7.23 -4.07
N GLY A 411 -33.24 -8.52 -4.40
CA GLY A 411 -33.03 -9.60 -3.44
C GLY A 411 -31.61 -9.67 -2.87
N LYS A 412 -30.57 -9.46 -3.70
CA LYS A 412 -29.16 -9.62 -3.29
C LYS A 412 -28.62 -8.51 -2.38
N ALA A 413 -29.07 -7.26 -2.52
CA ALA A 413 -28.67 -6.19 -1.60
C ALA A 413 -29.30 -6.35 -0.21
N LYS A 414 -30.52 -6.92 -0.16
CA LYS A 414 -31.19 -7.31 1.10
C LYS A 414 -30.48 -8.52 1.74
N LEU A 415 -30.17 -9.55 0.95
CA LEU A 415 -29.41 -10.73 1.39
C LEU A 415 -28.01 -10.40 1.91
N MET A 416 -27.22 -9.56 1.23
CA MET A 416 -25.84 -9.24 1.68
C MET A 416 -25.79 -8.39 2.97
N ARG A 417 -26.85 -7.63 3.29
CA ARG A 417 -26.97 -6.88 4.55
C ARG A 417 -27.46 -7.79 5.70
N GLU A 418 -28.24 -8.82 5.37
CA GLU A 418 -28.69 -9.89 6.27
C GLU A 418 -27.61 -10.97 6.53
N GLU A 419 -26.54 -11.00 5.70
CA GLU A 419 -25.42 -11.96 5.78
C GLU A 419 -24.23 -11.49 6.65
N GLN A 420 -24.33 -10.40 7.41
CA GLN A 420 -23.32 -10.03 8.41
C GLN A 420 -23.72 -10.54 9.80
N GLY A 421 -22.76 -11.10 10.54
CA GLY A 421 -22.99 -11.51 11.93
C GLY A 421 -23.51 -10.31 12.72
N THR A 422 -24.69 -10.46 13.33
CA THR A 422 -25.41 -9.37 13.96
C THR A 422 -25.27 -9.47 15.47
N SER A 423 -24.91 -8.37 16.12
CA SER A 423 -24.97 -8.23 17.58
C SER A 423 -26.14 -7.32 17.96
N LYS A 424 -27.36 -7.88 18.03
CA LYS A 424 -28.57 -7.14 18.47
C LYS A 424 -28.74 -7.34 19.98
N GLY A 425 -28.87 -6.27 20.75
CA GLY A 425 -29.09 -6.33 22.20
C GLY A 425 -27.96 -7.02 22.98
N GLY A 426 -26.72 -6.91 22.51
CA GLY A 426 -25.56 -7.55 23.13
C GLY A 426 -25.46 -9.07 22.90
N VAL A 427 -26.34 -9.68 22.10
CA VAL A 427 -26.25 -11.10 21.73
C VAL A 427 -25.72 -11.24 20.31
N TYR A 428 -24.66 -12.02 20.15
CA TYR A 428 -24.01 -12.26 18.86
C TYR A 428 -24.57 -13.47 18.15
N VAL A 429 -24.99 -13.26 16.90
CA VAL A 429 -25.41 -14.30 15.98
C VAL A 429 -24.51 -14.24 14.73
N PRO A 430 -23.68 -15.27 14.47
CA PRO A 430 -22.89 -15.37 13.25
C PRO A 430 -23.78 -15.44 12.01
N ASN A 431 -23.22 -15.11 10.84
CA ASN A 431 -23.97 -15.23 9.59
C ASN A 431 -24.17 -16.70 9.16
N VAL A 432 -25.10 -16.93 8.23
CA VAL A 432 -25.48 -18.27 7.74
C VAL A 432 -24.26 -19.06 7.23
N THR A 433 -23.28 -18.41 6.61
CA THR A 433 -22.05 -19.06 6.13
C THR A 433 -21.17 -19.60 7.27
N ILE A 434 -21.14 -18.92 8.40
CA ILE A 434 -20.39 -19.34 9.59
C ILE A 434 -21.18 -20.41 10.34
N GLN A 435 -22.51 -20.28 10.39
CA GLN A 435 -23.41 -21.28 10.96
C GLN A 435 -23.37 -22.61 10.19
N SER A 436 -23.22 -22.58 8.86
CA SER A 436 -23.16 -23.79 8.03
C SER A 436 -21.82 -24.53 8.09
N ASN A 437 -20.85 -24.04 8.87
CA ASN A 437 -19.56 -24.72 9.04
C ASN A 437 -19.71 -25.92 10.00
N PRO A 438 -19.35 -27.15 9.59
CA PRO A 438 -19.50 -28.35 10.43
C PRO A 438 -18.73 -28.33 11.76
N LEU A 439 -17.71 -27.46 11.87
CA LEU A 439 -16.91 -27.28 13.08
C LEU A 439 -17.43 -26.15 13.97
N VAL A 440 -18.47 -25.43 13.55
CA VAL A 440 -19.15 -24.39 14.33
C VAL A 440 -20.48 -24.95 14.81
N ARG A 441 -20.75 -24.85 16.10
CA ARG A 441 -22.02 -25.26 16.69
C ARG A 441 -22.55 -24.22 17.67
N ASN A 442 -23.86 -24.11 17.74
CA ASN A 442 -24.53 -23.38 18.80
C ASN A 442 -24.66 -24.32 20.01
N THR A 443 -24.20 -23.86 21.17
CA THR A 443 -24.25 -24.64 22.42
C THR A 443 -25.51 -24.37 23.25
N GLY A 444 -26.27 -23.31 22.92
CA GLY A 444 -27.38 -22.82 23.73
C GLY A 444 -26.97 -22.17 25.07
N GLN A 445 -25.69 -22.25 25.44
CA GLN A 445 -25.13 -21.63 26.64
C GLN A 445 -24.41 -20.35 26.26
N ASP A 446 -24.96 -19.21 26.70
CA ASP A 446 -24.36 -17.91 26.42
C ASP A 446 -23.08 -17.70 27.23
N VAL A 447 -22.00 -17.44 26.51
CA VAL A 447 -20.73 -17.02 27.08
C VAL A 447 -20.66 -15.50 27.03
N ILE A 448 -20.40 -14.87 28.18
CA ILE A 448 -20.21 -13.42 28.28
C ILE A 448 -18.75 -13.08 27.95
N LEU A 449 -18.58 -12.16 27.00
CA LEU A 449 -17.31 -11.64 26.52
C LEU A 449 -17.29 -10.13 26.74
N THR A 450 -16.14 -9.56 27.08
CA THR A 450 -16.00 -8.12 27.32
C THR A 450 -15.13 -7.46 26.27
N CYS A 451 -15.52 -6.25 25.87
CA CYS A 451 -14.71 -5.43 24.98
C CYS A 451 -13.47 -4.93 25.73
N ASN A 452 -12.28 -5.19 25.19
CA ASN A 452 -11.02 -4.79 25.82
C ASN A 452 -10.75 -3.27 25.89
N LYS A 453 -11.58 -2.44 25.25
CA LYS A 453 -11.44 -0.98 25.25
C LYS A 453 -12.47 -0.26 26.10
N CYS A 454 -13.73 -0.69 26.04
CA CYS A 454 -14.85 0.00 26.70
C CYS A 454 -15.63 -0.89 27.67
N GLY A 455 -15.20 -2.13 27.89
CA GLY A 455 -15.83 -3.06 28.83
C GLY A 455 -17.17 -3.63 28.39
N LEU A 456 -17.76 -3.17 27.28
CA LEU A 456 -19.09 -3.59 26.84
C LEU A 456 -19.18 -5.12 26.70
N GLU A 457 -20.25 -5.67 27.26
CA GLU A 457 -20.53 -7.10 27.24
C GLU A 457 -21.17 -7.57 25.93
N LEU A 458 -20.74 -8.74 25.48
CA LEU A 458 -21.28 -9.46 24.34
C LEU A 458 -21.49 -10.92 24.74
N ARG A 459 -22.72 -11.40 24.60
CA ARG A 459 -23.10 -12.80 24.77
C ARG A 459 -22.94 -13.55 23.46
N SER A 460 -22.25 -14.68 23.48
CA SER A 460 -22.11 -15.58 22.34
C SER A 460 -22.30 -17.03 22.77
N SER A 461 -23.28 -17.71 22.20
CA SER A 461 -23.52 -19.16 22.39
C SER A 461 -22.86 -20.03 21.32
N TRP A 462 -22.09 -19.41 20.42
CA TRP A 462 -21.47 -20.07 19.27
C TRP A 462 -20.03 -20.47 19.56
N VAL A 463 -19.72 -21.74 19.33
CA VAL A 463 -18.37 -22.28 19.54
C VAL A 463 -17.85 -22.94 18.26
N PHE A 464 -16.55 -22.74 18.03
CA PHE A 464 -15.79 -23.46 17.03
C PHE A 464 -14.99 -24.55 17.73
N GLU A 465 -15.19 -25.80 17.32
CA GLU A 465 -14.51 -26.95 17.87
C GLU A 465 -13.66 -27.63 16.81
N CYS A 466 -12.37 -27.78 17.07
CA CYS A 466 -11.47 -28.50 16.17
C CYS A 466 -10.44 -29.29 16.97
N ARG A 467 -10.44 -30.61 16.81
CA ARG A 467 -9.52 -31.55 17.49
C ARG A 467 -9.55 -31.41 19.03
N GLY A 468 -10.74 -31.40 19.62
CA GLY A 468 -10.95 -31.29 21.06
C GLY A 468 -10.64 -29.91 21.67
N LYS A 469 -10.33 -28.90 20.83
CA LYS A 469 -10.18 -27.52 21.28
C LYS A 469 -11.44 -26.74 20.93
N VAL A 470 -12.10 -26.22 21.96
CA VAL A 470 -13.29 -25.38 21.85
C VAL A 470 -12.87 -23.91 21.94
N SER A 471 -13.44 -23.05 21.11
CA SER A 471 -13.20 -21.61 21.10
C SER A 471 -14.48 -20.86 20.80
N THR A 472 -14.79 -19.82 21.56
CA THR A 472 -16.01 -19.02 21.32
C THR A 472 -15.86 -18.19 20.06
N VAL A 473 -16.89 -18.20 19.20
CA VAL A 473 -16.92 -17.42 17.96
C VAL A 473 -17.34 -16.00 18.28
N VAL A 474 -16.60 -15.03 17.73
CA VAL A 474 -16.79 -13.59 17.97
C VAL A 474 -16.73 -12.79 16.67
N PRO A 475 -17.39 -11.63 16.59
CA PRO A 475 -17.40 -10.81 15.38
C PRO A 475 -16.00 -10.29 15.01
N CYS A 476 -15.64 -10.42 13.74
CA CYS A 476 -14.32 -10.05 13.21
C CYS A 476 -14.04 -8.55 13.27
N LYS A 477 -15.09 -7.72 13.16
CA LYS A 477 -15.01 -6.26 13.26
C LYS A 477 -14.88 -5.77 14.71
N GLY A 478 -14.98 -6.66 15.69
CA GLY A 478 -14.96 -6.28 17.11
C GLY A 478 -16.17 -5.44 17.51
N HIS A 479 -16.01 -4.60 18.53
CA HIS A 479 -17.05 -3.68 18.98
C HIS A 479 -17.21 -2.52 17.98
N PRO A 480 -18.39 -2.32 17.36
CA PRO A 480 -18.59 -1.31 16.31
C PRO A 480 -18.22 0.11 16.70
N THR A 481 -18.47 0.53 17.95
CA THR A 481 -18.28 1.92 18.38
C THR A 481 -16.81 2.26 18.63
N CYS A 482 -16.04 1.36 19.25
CA CYS A 482 -14.65 1.66 19.66
C CYS A 482 -13.59 0.84 18.91
N GLY A 483 -14.00 -0.11 18.05
CA GLY A 483 -13.11 -1.05 17.36
C GLY A 483 -12.31 -1.96 18.29
N GLY A 484 -12.77 -2.12 19.54
CA GLY A 484 -12.15 -3.00 20.54
C GLY A 484 -12.46 -4.47 20.25
N LYS A 485 -11.64 -5.38 20.77
CA LYS A 485 -11.82 -6.83 20.58
C LYS A 485 -12.57 -7.41 21.77
N TYR A 486 -13.47 -8.36 21.50
CA TYR A 486 -14.14 -9.12 22.54
C TYR A 486 -13.26 -10.27 23.01
N MET A 487 -13.12 -10.39 24.33
CA MET A 487 -12.30 -11.40 24.99
C MET A 487 -13.10 -12.05 26.13
N HIS A 488 -12.70 -13.25 26.52
CA HIS A 488 -13.18 -13.86 27.76
C HIS A 488 -12.61 -13.12 28.96
N ALA A 489 -13.36 -13.12 30.07
CA ALA A 489 -12.83 -12.68 31.37
C ALA A 489 -11.62 -13.52 31.79
N ASP A 490 -11.64 -14.83 31.51
CA ASP A 490 -10.45 -15.68 31.59
C ASP A 490 -9.63 -15.60 30.29
N ALA A 491 -8.47 -14.93 30.36
CA ALA A 491 -7.55 -14.77 29.24
C ALA A 491 -7.02 -16.11 28.66
N LYS A 492 -7.19 -17.24 29.37
CA LYS A 492 -6.81 -18.57 28.88
C LYS A 492 -7.77 -19.13 27.84
N ILE A 493 -9.02 -18.66 27.82
CA ILE A 493 -10.05 -19.14 26.90
C ILE A 493 -9.90 -18.43 25.56
N ARG A 494 -9.72 -19.23 24.50
CA ARG A 494 -9.47 -18.71 23.15
C ARG A 494 -10.78 -18.29 22.49
N VAL A 495 -10.77 -17.10 21.90
CA VAL A 495 -11.81 -16.64 20.98
C VAL A 495 -11.36 -16.84 19.53
N LYS A 496 -12.32 -17.12 18.64
CA LYS A 496 -12.12 -17.27 17.20
C LYS A 496 -12.96 -16.23 16.47
N LEU A 497 -12.31 -15.42 15.63
CA LEU A 497 -13.04 -14.46 14.79
C LEU A 497 -13.88 -15.21 13.75
N ASP A 498 -15.07 -14.70 13.45
CA ASP A 498 -16.01 -15.17 12.42
C ASP A 498 -15.55 -14.91 10.97
N ILE A 499 -14.24 -15.04 10.75
CA ILE A 499 -13.62 -14.96 9.44
C ILE A 499 -13.66 -16.35 8.83
N SER A 500 -14.35 -16.49 7.68
CA SER A 500 -14.47 -17.76 6.96
C SER A 500 -13.12 -18.44 6.75
N SER A 501 -12.08 -17.69 6.36
CA SER A 501 -10.73 -18.26 6.16
C SER A 501 -10.07 -18.81 7.44
N ASN A 502 -10.45 -18.33 8.62
CA ASN A 502 -9.96 -18.84 9.90
C ASN A 502 -10.71 -20.09 10.35
N LEU A 503 -11.97 -20.23 9.95
CA LEU A 503 -12.87 -21.32 10.35
C LEU A 503 -12.93 -22.44 9.30
N ASN A 504 -12.42 -22.20 8.09
CA ASN A 504 -12.34 -23.17 6.99
C ASN A 504 -11.16 -24.16 7.18
N ILE A 505 -11.25 -24.93 8.26
CA ILE A 505 -10.32 -25.99 8.64
C ILE A 505 -11.01 -27.32 8.35
N CYS A 506 -10.33 -28.26 7.72
CA CYS A 506 -10.88 -29.60 7.44
C CYS A 506 -10.85 -30.48 8.70
N PRO A 507 -11.53 -31.64 8.71
CA PRO A 507 -11.46 -32.63 9.80
C PRO A 507 -10.02 -33.07 10.12
N HIS A 508 -9.13 -33.02 9.12
CA HIS A 508 -7.70 -33.26 9.32
C HIS A 508 -6.95 -32.09 9.97
N GLY A 509 -7.62 -31.09 10.53
CA GLY A 509 -7.06 -29.94 11.25
C GLY A 509 -6.09 -29.06 10.47
N ASN A 510 -6.20 -29.05 9.15
CA ASN A 510 -5.49 -28.14 8.27
C ASN A 510 -6.49 -27.19 7.61
N LEU A 511 -6.08 -25.98 7.21
CA LEU A 511 -6.91 -25.17 6.31
C LEU A 511 -7.29 -26.03 5.09
N THR A 512 -8.57 -26.07 4.72
CA THR A 512 -9.09 -26.94 3.65
C THR A 512 -8.28 -26.78 2.37
N ASN A 513 -7.99 -25.54 1.99
CA ASN A 513 -7.15 -25.21 0.83
C ASN A 513 -5.69 -25.69 0.93
N LYS A 514 -5.16 -25.96 2.13
CA LYS A 514 -3.78 -26.41 2.38
C LYS A 514 -3.68 -27.87 2.85
N CYS A 515 -4.79 -28.59 2.93
CA CYS A 515 -4.81 -29.97 3.38
C CYS A 515 -4.50 -30.91 2.22
N VAL A 516 -3.44 -31.72 2.36
CA VAL A 516 -3.06 -32.72 1.35
C VAL A 516 -4.11 -33.82 1.24
N LYS A 517 -4.64 -34.31 2.37
CA LYS A 517 -5.66 -35.38 2.40
C LYS A 517 -6.99 -34.95 1.77
N CYS A 518 -7.33 -33.66 1.85
CA CYS A 518 -8.54 -33.12 1.20
C CYS A 518 -8.28 -32.66 -0.24
N GLY A 519 -7.06 -32.80 -0.78
CA GLY A 519 -6.74 -32.29 -2.12
C GLY A 519 -6.90 -30.78 -2.25
N GLY A 520 -6.60 -30.01 -1.20
CA GLY A 520 -6.87 -28.58 -1.13
C GLY A 520 -6.33 -27.78 -2.33
N SER A 521 -6.96 -26.64 -2.63
CA SER A 521 -6.62 -25.83 -3.83
C SER A 521 -5.18 -25.29 -3.87
N GLN A 522 -4.42 -25.33 -2.78
CA GLN A 522 -2.99 -24.99 -2.72
C GLN A 522 -2.09 -26.23 -2.86
N ILE A 523 -2.64 -27.41 -3.05
CA ILE A 523 -1.90 -28.65 -3.32
C ILE A 523 -1.68 -28.78 -4.83
N CYS A 524 -0.47 -29.15 -5.24
CA CYS A 524 -0.13 -29.44 -6.63
C CYS A 524 -0.39 -30.92 -6.96
N ALA A 525 -0.30 -31.27 -8.25
CA ALA A 525 -0.39 -32.65 -8.70
C ALA A 525 0.63 -33.58 -8.00
N HIS A 526 1.77 -33.03 -7.56
CA HIS A 526 2.78 -33.76 -6.78
C HIS A 526 2.42 -33.96 -5.29
N LYS A 527 1.15 -33.71 -4.89
CA LYS A 527 0.64 -33.87 -3.52
C LYS A 527 1.39 -33.02 -2.47
N ARG A 528 2.07 -31.95 -2.90
CA ARG A 528 2.78 -30.98 -2.06
C ARG A 528 2.09 -29.62 -2.15
N ARG A 529 2.34 -28.72 -1.19
CA ARG A 529 1.85 -27.34 -1.33
C ARG A 529 2.58 -26.65 -2.48
N ARG A 530 1.86 -25.99 -3.39
CA ARG A 530 2.39 -25.35 -4.61
C ARG A 530 3.52 -24.37 -4.32
N ASP A 531 3.41 -23.61 -3.22
CA ASP A 531 4.41 -22.64 -2.76
C ASP A 531 5.67 -23.27 -2.17
N ARG A 532 5.65 -24.58 -1.89
CA ARG A 532 6.76 -25.34 -1.29
C ARG A 532 7.19 -26.54 -2.13
N CYS A 533 6.56 -26.77 -3.27
CA CYS A 533 6.88 -27.88 -4.14
C CYS A 533 8.09 -27.48 -5.01
N PRO A 534 9.25 -28.16 -4.88
CA PRO A 534 10.45 -27.83 -5.64
C PRO A 534 10.19 -27.82 -7.14
N ASP A 535 9.41 -28.79 -7.62
CA ASP A 535 9.07 -28.96 -9.03
C ASP A 535 8.19 -27.80 -9.53
N CYS A 536 7.16 -27.41 -8.76
CA CYS A 536 6.33 -26.25 -9.10
C CYS A 536 7.08 -24.93 -9.03
N LEU A 537 8.04 -24.79 -8.12
CA LEU A 537 8.88 -23.60 -8.01
C LEU A 537 9.85 -23.50 -9.21
N ALA A 538 10.43 -24.63 -9.64
CA ALA A 538 11.26 -24.71 -10.83
C ALA A 538 10.47 -24.39 -12.12
N ASP A 539 9.25 -24.90 -12.24
CA ASP A 539 8.38 -24.60 -13.38
C ASP A 539 7.89 -23.14 -13.38
N GLY A 540 7.62 -22.57 -12.20
CA GLY A 540 7.33 -21.15 -12.03
C GLY A 540 8.50 -20.26 -12.48
N TYR A 541 9.73 -20.64 -12.12
CA TYR A 541 10.96 -19.95 -12.53
C TYR A 541 11.16 -20.01 -14.06
N LYS A 542 10.98 -21.18 -14.69
CA LYS A 542 11.06 -21.34 -16.15
C LYS A 542 10.03 -20.47 -16.88
N LYS A 543 8.80 -20.38 -16.37
CA LYS A 543 7.73 -19.53 -16.92
C LYS A 543 8.04 -18.03 -16.78
N GLN A 544 8.69 -17.62 -15.69
CA GLN A 544 9.11 -16.23 -15.49
C GLN A 544 10.31 -15.87 -16.39
N LYS A 545 11.29 -16.77 -16.54
CA LYS A 545 12.45 -16.58 -17.42
C LYS A 545 12.05 -16.49 -18.89
N ARG A 546 11.15 -17.36 -19.36
CA ARG A 546 10.60 -17.28 -20.73
C ARG A 546 9.84 -15.97 -20.98
N LYS A 547 9.08 -15.48 -20.00
CA LYS A 547 8.40 -14.17 -20.11
C LYS A 547 9.37 -12.98 -20.16
N ALA A 548 10.49 -13.07 -19.45
CA ALA A 548 11.52 -12.03 -19.47
C ALA A 548 12.34 -12.05 -20.76
N GLN A 549 12.51 -13.21 -21.40
CA GLN A 549 13.21 -13.37 -22.67
C GLN A 549 12.36 -13.01 -23.90
N ILE A 550 11.03 -13.05 -23.77
CA ILE A 550 10.09 -12.63 -24.84
C ILE A 550 9.83 -11.11 -24.75
N SER A 551 10.25 -10.44 -23.67
CA SER A 551 10.11 -8.98 -23.50
C SER A 551 11.40 -8.20 -23.73
N THR A 552 12.41 -8.84 -24.33
CA THR A 552 13.68 -8.26 -24.80
C THR A 552 13.79 -8.57 -26.27
#